data_AF-A0A6J2QUS2-F1
#
_entry.id   AF-A0A6J2QUS2-F1
#
_cell.length_a   1.000
_cell.length_b   1.000
_cell.length_c   1.000
_cell.angle_alpha   90.00
_cell.angle_beta   90.00
_cell.angle_gamma   90.00
#
_symmetry.space_group_name_H-M   'P 1'
#
loop_
_entity.id
_entity.type
_entity.pdbx_description
1 polymer ?
#
loop_
_entity_poly.entity_id
_entity_poly.type
_entity_poly.pdbx_seq_one_letter_code
_entity_poly.pdbx_strand_id
1 'polypeptide(L)'
;MEDIYLFGGKSTNEDGMVTSSIEIHKLSISKMKWKVPLYVGIPPARRHGHTAFIHHSHLYVFGGKNEEQEFNDLKVMKLINPSERQPVMKEILSEFGLQGISHSFTPTKVPNVRYELGQSSPINQSRNTTANAQVFVHRDFSAVRDQAMQMVQKAFTLLDQEFQKLDREKSELSQAAAALQKEKAAHDACRQQQLQELQEMLDRHRFQNEAWLRARAGENDRERRELCRLREEVLQEQERLTEEQNSIQKRSEHLLSIMQQFKGM
;
A
#
# COMPACT_ATOMS: atom_id res chain seq x y z
N MET A 1 -0.15 -11.14 -30.22
CA MET A 1 1.18 -10.56 -30.50
C MET A 1 1.98 -10.76 -29.23
N GLU A 2 3.07 -11.52 -29.32
CA GLU A 2 3.90 -11.86 -28.17
C GLU A 2 4.82 -10.69 -27.88
N ASP A 3 4.71 -10.11 -26.69
CA ASP A 3 5.66 -9.13 -26.17
C ASP A 3 6.44 -9.81 -25.03
N ILE A 4 7.73 -9.51 -24.89
CA ILE A 4 8.55 -10.08 -23.81
C ILE A 4 8.60 -9.08 -22.67
N TYR A 5 8.39 -9.57 -21.45
CA TYR A 5 8.48 -8.78 -20.24
C TYR A 5 9.64 -9.27 -19.39
N LEU A 6 10.45 -8.33 -18.90
CA LEU A 6 11.55 -8.57 -17.99
C LEU A 6 11.26 -7.83 -16.69
N PHE A 7 11.42 -8.51 -15.56
CA PHE A 7 11.24 -7.96 -14.23
C PHE A 7 12.46 -8.29 -13.36
N GLY A 8 13.03 -7.28 -12.71
CA GLY A 8 14.11 -7.43 -11.74
C GLY A 8 15.42 -7.95 -12.34
N GLY A 9 16.16 -8.73 -11.55
CA GLY A 9 17.48 -9.24 -11.92
C GLY A 9 18.58 -8.76 -10.97
N LYS A 10 19.82 -9.16 -11.25
CA LYS A 10 21.01 -8.71 -10.51
C LYS A 10 22.01 -8.08 -11.48
N SER A 11 22.55 -6.93 -11.14
CA SER A 11 23.67 -6.29 -11.83
C SER A 11 24.88 -6.30 -10.91
N THR A 12 26.04 -6.64 -11.46
CA THR A 12 27.32 -6.48 -10.78
C THR A 12 27.90 -5.15 -11.24
N ASN A 13 28.03 -4.19 -10.32
CA ASN A 13 28.70 -2.93 -10.62
C ASN A 13 30.22 -3.14 -10.73
N GLU A 14 30.93 -2.17 -11.31
CA GLU A 14 32.40 -2.22 -11.51
C GLU A 14 33.17 -2.41 -10.19
N ASP A 15 32.58 -2.00 -9.07
CA ASP A 15 33.12 -2.18 -7.70
C ASP A 15 32.93 -3.61 -7.15
N GLY A 16 32.36 -4.54 -7.92
CA GLY A 16 32.07 -5.92 -7.52
C GLY A 16 30.82 -6.08 -6.64
N MET A 17 30.16 -4.98 -6.26
CA MET A 17 28.92 -5.00 -5.49
C MET A 17 27.74 -5.46 -6.36
N VAL A 18 27.02 -6.49 -5.90
CA VAL A 18 25.85 -7.03 -6.58
C VAL A 18 24.61 -6.32 -6.06
N THR A 19 23.85 -5.69 -6.96
CA THR A 19 22.59 -5.01 -6.65
C THR A 19 21.44 -5.63 -7.40
N SER A 20 20.34 -5.85 -6.70
CA SER A 20 19.09 -6.36 -7.26
C SER A 20 18.29 -5.19 -7.84
N SER A 21 17.72 -5.40 -9.03
CA SER A 21 16.88 -4.40 -9.69
C SER A 21 15.39 -4.60 -9.39
N ILE A 22 14.64 -3.51 -9.46
CA ILE A 22 13.16 -3.46 -9.44
C ILE A 22 12.58 -3.14 -10.82
N GLU A 23 13.45 -2.91 -11.81
CA GLU A 23 13.04 -2.40 -13.12
C GLU A 23 12.18 -3.40 -13.90
N ILE A 24 11.29 -2.84 -14.71
CA ILE A 24 10.40 -3.59 -15.59
C ILE A 24 10.59 -3.08 -16.99
N HIS A 25 10.91 -4.01 -17.90
CA HIS A 25 11.11 -3.70 -19.30
C HIS A 25 10.20 -4.56 -20.15
N LYS A 26 9.63 -3.96 -21.18
CA LYS A 26 8.80 -4.61 -22.19
C LYS A 26 9.50 -4.49 -23.53
N LEU A 27 9.84 -5.62 -24.14
CA LEU A 27 10.27 -5.68 -25.53
C LEU A 27 9.05 -5.92 -26.41
N SER A 28 8.73 -4.92 -27.24
CA SER A 28 7.72 -5.11 -28.28
C SER A 28 8.37 -5.81 -29.47
N ILE A 29 8.10 -7.11 -29.65
CA ILE A 29 8.70 -7.92 -30.72
C ILE A 29 8.37 -7.32 -32.10
N SER A 30 7.13 -6.87 -32.29
CA SER A 30 6.68 -6.28 -33.56
C SER A 30 7.44 -5.02 -33.97
N LYS A 31 7.97 -4.26 -33.00
CA LYS A 31 8.68 -2.99 -33.25
C LYS A 31 10.17 -3.07 -32.93
N MET A 32 10.61 -4.22 -32.41
CA MET A 32 11.93 -4.46 -31.83
C MET A 32 12.43 -3.29 -30.96
N LYS A 33 11.55 -2.79 -30.08
CA LYS A 33 11.83 -1.64 -29.21
C LYS A 33 11.53 -1.96 -27.76
N TRP A 34 12.48 -1.63 -26.90
CA TRP A 34 12.32 -1.64 -25.44
C TRP A 34 11.46 -0.46 -25.00
N LYS A 35 10.59 -0.72 -24.03
CA LYS A 35 9.71 0.26 -23.39
C LYS A 35 9.59 -0.06 -21.91
N VAL A 36 9.44 0.98 -21.10
CA VAL A 36 9.05 0.80 -19.71
C VAL A 36 7.52 0.75 -19.65
N PRO A 37 6.90 -0.38 -19.25
CA PRO A 37 5.46 -0.48 -19.12
C PRO A 37 4.97 0.31 -17.89
N LEU A 38 3.80 0.94 -18.03
CA LEU A 38 3.11 1.53 -16.89
C LEU A 38 2.37 0.44 -16.13
N TYR A 39 2.26 0.60 -14.83
CA TYR A 39 1.57 -0.35 -13.96
C TYR A 39 0.82 0.33 -12.83
N VAL A 40 -0.14 -0.37 -12.24
CA VAL A 40 -0.91 0.05 -11.07
C VAL A 40 -0.74 -0.99 -9.97
N GLY A 41 -0.58 -0.51 -8.73
CA GLY A 41 -0.41 -1.33 -7.53
C GLY A 41 0.91 -1.03 -6.80
N ILE A 42 1.16 -1.78 -5.73
CA ILE A 42 2.39 -1.66 -4.95
C ILE A 42 3.47 -2.52 -5.63
N PRO A 43 4.57 -1.92 -6.11
CA PRO A 43 5.62 -2.68 -6.77
C PRO A 43 6.32 -3.64 -5.79
N PRO A 44 6.77 -4.83 -6.23
CA PRO A 44 7.54 -5.74 -5.39
C PRO A 44 8.88 -5.09 -5.03
N ALA A 45 9.40 -5.35 -3.82
CA ALA A 45 10.77 -4.94 -3.50
C ALA A 45 11.78 -5.53 -4.51
N ARG A 46 12.91 -4.83 -4.73
CA ARG A 46 14.02 -5.29 -5.59
C ARG A 46 14.36 -6.74 -5.27
N ARG A 47 14.44 -7.61 -6.29
CA ARG A 47 14.64 -9.06 -6.09
C ARG A 47 15.13 -9.77 -7.35
N HIS A 48 15.87 -10.85 -7.17
CA HIS A 48 16.31 -11.77 -8.23
C HIS A 48 15.99 -13.22 -7.86
N GLY A 49 16.08 -14.14 -8.84
CA GLY A 49 15.73 -15.55 -8.63
C GLY A 49 14.27 -15.79 -8.25
N HIS A 50 13.37 -14.86 -8.57
CA HIS A 50 11.94 -14.98 -8.37
C HIS A 50 11.29 -15.73 -9.54
N THR A 51 10.08 -16.24 -9.33
CA THR A 51 9.25 -16.76 -10.43
C THR A 51 8.25 -15.69 -10.85
N ALA A 52 8.17 -15.38 -12.14
CA ALA A 52 7.22 -14.39 -12.66
C ALA A 52 6.41 -14.95 -13.82
N PHE A 53 5.11 -14.62 -13.86
CA PHE A 53 4.22 -14.96 -14.97
C PHE A 53 3.18 -13.86 -15.18
N ILE A 54 2.67 -13.77 -16.41
CA ILE A 54 1.64 -12.79 -16.78
C ILE A 54 0.33 -13.53 -17.08
N HIS A 55 -0.75 -13.05 -16.47
CA HIS A 55 -2.10 -13.55 -16.74
C HIS A 55 -3.09 -12.40 -16.75
N HIS A 56 -3.92 -12.30 -17.79
CA HIS A 56 -4.93 -11.24 -17.96
C HIS A 56 -4.42 -9.82 -17.64
N SER A 57 -3.27 -9.42 -18.22
CA SER A 57 -2.63 -8.12 -17.97
C SER A 57 -2.15 -7.87 -16.53
N HIS A 58 -2.06 -8.91 -15.71
CA HIS A 58 -1.46 -8.85 -14.38
C HIS A 58 -0.13 -9.60 -14.37
N LEU A 59 0.91 -8.94 -13.88
CA LEU A 59 2.21 -9.54 -13.60
C LEU A 59 2.20 -10.08 -12.17
N TYR A 60 2.38 -11.40 -12.05
CA TYR A 60 2.53 -12.10 -10.79
C TYR A 60 4.02 -12.36 -10.56
N VAL A 61 4.49 -12.02 -9.37
CA VAL A 61 5.87 -12.24 -8.94
C VAL A 61 5.84 -12.98 -7.61
N PHE A 62 6.40 -14.18 -7.59
CA PHE A 62 6.46 -15.03 -6.41
C PHE A 62 7.90 -15.23 -5.94
N GLY A 63 8.10 -14.95 -4.65
CA GLY A 63 9.35 -15.19 -3.95
C GLY A 63 10.55 -14.41 -4.49
N GLY A 64 11.71 -15.04 -4.50
CA GLY A 64 13.00 -14.46 -4.87
C GLY A 64 13.80 -14.00 -3.66
N LYS A 65 14.92 -13.33 -3.88
CA LYS A 65 15.77 -12.80 -2.82
C LYS A 65 16.43 -11.49 -3.22
N ASN A 66 16.87 -10.72 -2.24
CA ASN A 66 17.73 -9.56 -2.45
C ASN A 66 18.95 -9.64 -1.53
N GLU A 67 19.66 -8.53 -1.36
CA GLU A 67 20.87 -8.44 -0.53
C GLU A 67 20.56 -8.58 0.97
N GLU A 68 19.31 -8.33 1.37
CA GLU A 68 18.88 -8.19 2.76
C GLU A 68 18.08 -9.39 3.26
N GLN A 69 17.23 -9.98 2.41
CA GLN A 69 16.29 -11.03 2.80
C GLN A 69 15.85 -11.92 1.63
N GLU A 70 15.31 -13.09 2.00
CA GLU A 70 14.58 -13.98 1.10
C GLU A 70 13.08 -13.72 1.18
N PHE A 71 12.44 -13.70 0.03
CA PHE A 71 11.02 -13.43 -0.10
C PHE A 71 10.25 -14.73 -0.33
N ASN A 72 9.13 -14.88 0.37
CA ASN A 72 8.13 -15.92 0.12
C ASN A 72 6.73 -15.31 -0.06
N ASP A 73 6.68 -14.08 -0.58
CA ASP A 73 5.44 -13.34 -0.86
C ASP A 73 5.03 -13.45 -2.33
N LEU A 74 3.72 -13.38 -2.58
CA LEU A 74 3.15 -13.20 -3.91
C LEU A 74 2.78 -11.73 -4.09
N LYS A 75 3.35 -11.10 -5.11
CA LYS A 75 3.04 -9.73 -5.51
C LYS A 75 2.37 -9.73 -6.87
N VAL A 76 1.35 -8.89 -7.01
CA VAL A 76 0.54 -8.78 -8.23
C VAL A 76 0.50 -7.33 -8.64
N MET A 77 0.73 -7.08 -9.93
CA MET A 77 0.79 -5.74 -10.47
C MET A 77 0.05 -5.69 -11.80
N LYS A 78 -0.88 -4.74 -11.95
CA LYS A 78 -1.68 -4.62 -13.17
C LYS A 78 -0.89 -3.80 -14.20
N LEU A 79 -0.55 -4.41 -15.32
CA LEU A 79 0.14 -3.74 -16.44
C LEU A 79 -0.89 -2.96 -17.25
N ILE A 80 -0.68 -1.65 -17.42
CA ILE A 80 -1.55 -0.83 -18.25
C ILE A 80 -1.03 -0.87 -19.68
N ASN A 81 -1.83 -1.43 -20.58
CA ASN A 81 -1.57 -1.32 -22.00
C ASN A 81 -1.88 0.11 -22.47
N PRO A 82 -1.01 0.79 -23.24
CA PRO A 82 -1.33 2.10 -23.81
C PRO A 82 -2.60 2.11 -24.66
N SER A 83 -3.00 0.96 -25.20
CA SER A 83 -4.25 0.77 -25.96
C SER A 83 -5.51 0.68 -25.09
N GLU A 84 -5.36 0.36 -23.80
CA GLU A 84 -6.44 0.22 -22.81
C GLU A 84 -6.66 1.50 -22.00
N ARG A 85 -6.11 2.63 -22.49
CA ARG A 85 -6.38 3.97 -21.94
C ARG A 85 -7.86 4.31 -22.12
N GLN A 86 -8.71 3.87 -21.19
CA GLN A 86 -10.05 4.39 -21.04
C GLN A 86 -9.94 5.88 -20.67
N PRO A 87 -10.77 6.76 -21.24
CA PRO A 87 -10.89 8.11 -20.72
C PRO A 87 -11.34 8.02 -19.27
N VAL A 88 -10.46 8.46 -18.38
CA VAL A 88 -10.58 8.44 -16.90
C VAL A 88 -11.93 8.98 -16.40
N MET A 89 -12.64 9.75 -17.23
CA MET A 89 -14.00 10.22 -16.99
C MET A 89 -15.02 9.10 -16.65
N LYS A 90 -14.89 7.89 -17.21
CA LYS A 90 -15.87 6.80 -16.94
C LYS A 90 -15.67 6.14 -15.57
N GLU A 91 -14.42 5.98 -15.12
CA GLU A 91 -14.11 5.43 -13.80
C GLU A 91 -14.46 6.41 -12.68
N ILE A 92 -14.20 7.69 -12.90
CA ILE A 92 -14.56 8.77 -11.97
C ILE A 92 -16.08 8.81 -11.75
N LEU A 93 -16.88 8.66 -12.82
CA LEU A 93 -18.35 8.65 -12.71
C LEU A 93 -18.89 7.41 -11.99
N SER A 94 -18.18 6.28 -12.04
CA SER A 94 -18.50 5.10 -11.23
C SER A 94 -18.04 5.21 -9.77
N GLU A 95 -16.93 5.90 -9.48
CA GLU A 95 -16.46 6.18 -8.11
C GLU A 95 -17.38 7.17 -7.36
N PHE A 96 -18.08 8.06 -8.09
CA PHE A 96 -19.06 9.00 -7.51
C PHE A 96 -20.49 8.44 -7.33
N GLY A 97 -20.68 7.12 -7.44
CA GLY A 97 -21.77 6.44 -6.74
C GLY A 97 -23.19 6.63 -7.28
N LEU A 98 -23.39 6.81 -8.59
CA LEU A 98 -24.74 6.77 -9.18
C LEU A 98 -25.00 5.45 -9.92
N GLN A 99 -25.74 4.59 -9.20
CA GLN A 99 -26.61 3.49 -9.64
C GLN A 99 -26.04 2.04 -9.55
N GLY A 100 -26.51 1.30 -8.54
CA GLY A 100 -26.50 -0.18 -8.56
C GLY A 100 -26.41 -0.84 -7.19
N ILE A 101 -27.55 -1.16 -6.58
CA ILE A 101 -27.72 -1.70 -5.22
C ILE A 101 -27.41 -3.22 -5.14
N SER A 102 -26.62 -3.61 -4.12
CA SER A 102 -26.47 -4.95 -3.49
C SER A 102 -25.88 -6.08 -4.36
N HIS A 103 -25.00 -6.96 -3.89
CA HIS A 103 -25.30 -8.03 -2.93
C HIS A 103 -24.10 -8.43 -2.03
N SER A 104 -24.34 -8.29 -0.73
CA SER A 104 -23.77 -9.01 0.43
C SER A 104 -22.25 -9.02 0.67
N PHE A 105 -21.85 -8.26 1.69
CA PHE A 105 -20.67 -8.54 2.52
C PHE A 105 -20.90 -9.83 3.33
N THR A 106 -20.00 -10.80 3.24
CA THR A 106 -19.95 -11.96 4.16
C THR A 106 -18.79 -11.79 5.14
N PRO A 107 -19.05 -11.70 6.46
CA PRO A 107 -18.00 -11.71 7.47
C PRO A 107 -17.24 -13.04 7.51
N THR A 108 -15.93 -12.99 7.70
CA THR A 108 -15.05 -14.16 7.84
C THR A 108 -15.51 -15.05 9.01
N LYS A 109 -15.88 -16.30 8.72
CA LYS A 109 -16.13 -17.32 9.76
C LYS A 109 -14.80 -17.76 10.36
N VAL A 110 -14.62 -17.48 11.66
CA VAL A 110 -13.53 -18.04 12.46
C VAL A 110 -13.79 -19.54 12.67
N PRO A 111 -12.82 -20.44 12.41
CA PRO A 111 -12.99 -21.85 12.71
C PRO A 111 -13.16 -22.06 14.22
N ASN A 112 -14.17 -22.82 14.61
CA ASN A 112 -14.38 -23.21 16.00
C ASN A 112 -13.31 -24.25 16.38
N VAL A 113 -12.21 -23.80 16.97
CA VAL A 113 -11.16 -24.69 17.49
C VAL A 113 -11.64 -25.24 18.83
N ARG A 114 -12.15 -26.48 18.80
CA ARG A 114 -12.48 -27.25 19.98
C ARG A 114 -11.19 -27.83 20.55
N TYR A 115 -10.71 -27.28 21.67
CA TYR A 115 -9.66 -27.93 22.46
C TYR A 115 -10.31 -29.06 23.26
N GLU A 116 -10.13 -30.30 22.82
CA GLU A 116 -10.38 -31.46 23.69
C GLU A 116 -9.12 -31.70 24.53
N LEU A 117 -9.14 -31.17 25.75
CA LEU A 117 -8.20 -31.53 26.80
C LEU A 117 -8.45 -33.01 27.14
N GLY A 118 -7.55 -33.88 26.68
CA GLY A 118 -7.52 -35.28 27.09
C GLY A 118 -7.34 -35.37 28.61
N GLN A 119 -8.42 -35.66 29.32
CA GLN A 119 -8.38 -36.07 30.71
C GLN A 119 -7.93 -37.53 30.77
N SER A 120 -6.71 -37.79 31.22
CA SER A 120 -6.34 -39.10 31.72
C SER A 120 -6.67 -39.18 33.21
N SER A 121 -7.82 -39.78 33.53
CA SER A 121 -8.06 -40.37 34.85
C SER A 121 -7.52 -41.81 34.89
N PRO A 122 -7.15 -42.30 36.09
CA PRO A 122 -6.33 -43.48 36.24
C PRO A 122 -7.11 -44.78 35.98
N ILE A 123 -6.43 -45.71 35.31
CA ILE A 123 -6.81 -47.11 35.18
C ILE A 123 -6.95 -47.72 36.56
N ASN A 124 -8.07 -48.41 36.81
CA ASN A 124 -8.17 -49.36 37.90
C ASN A 124 -8.81 -50.66 37.41
N GLN A 125 -8.23 -51.76 37.91
CA GLN A 125 -8.72 -53.14 38.00
C GLN A 125 -8.49 -54.10 36.81
N SER A 126 -7.56 -55.04 37.04
CA SER A 126 -7.75 -56.44 36.66
C SER A 126 -7.30 -57.38 37.78
N ARG A 127 -8.30 -58.08 38.33
CA ARG A 127 -8.36 -59.49 38.75
C ARG A 127 -7.32 -60.09 39.71
N ASN A 128 -7.86 -60.38 40.88
CA ASN A 128 -7.65 -61.51 41.80
C ASN A 128 -6.94 -62.76 41.23
N THR A 129 -5.93 -63.22 41.98
CA THR A 129 -5.68 -64.65 42.23
C THR A 129 -5.30 -64.87 43.69
N THR A 130 -5.85 -65.94 44.23
CA THR A 130 -5.89 -66.42 45.62
C THR A 130 -4.51 -66.81 46.16
N ALA A 131 -4.24 -66.51 47.43
CA ALA A 131 -3.21 -67.21 48.19
C ALA A 131 -3.69 -67.43 49.64
N ASN A 132 -3.62 -68.70 50.03
CA ASN A 132 -4.01 -69.25 51.33
C ASN A 132 -3.20 -68.69 52.49
N ALA A 133 -3.83 -68.73 53.65
CA ALA A 133 -3.31 -68.37 54.96
C ALA A 133 -2.02 -69.08 55.35
N GLN A 134 -1.10 -68.33 55.96
CA GLN A 134 -0.38 -68.80 57.15
C GLN A 134 -0.23 -67.65 58.15
N VAL A 135 -0.61 -67.99 59.39
CA VAL A 135 -0.44 -67.22 60.62
C VAL A 135 1.06 -67.22 60.97
N PHE A 136 1.60 -66.10 61.47
CA PHE A 136 2.37 -66.04 62.73
C PHE A 136 2.89 -64.62 63.03
N VAL A 137 2.50 -64.16 64.23
CA VAL A 137 3.25 -63.35 65.21
C VAL A 137 3.53 -61.87 64.91
N HIS A 138 2.95 -61.06 65.81
CA HIS A 138 3.30 -59.70 66.20
C HIS A 138 4.57 -59.12 65.55
N ARG A 139 4.39 -58.13 64.67
CA ARG A 139 5.45 -57.21 64.23
C ARG A 139 4.97 -55.78 64.43
N ASP A 140 5.88 -54.95 64.92
CA ASP A 140 5.63 -53.56 65.29
C ASP A 140 5.34 -52.72 64.03
N PHE A 141 4.13 -52.17 63.94
CA PHE A 141 3.58 -51.46 62.76
C PHE A 141 4.05 -50.01 62.64
N SER A 142 4.86 -49.53 63.59
CA SER A 142 5.38 -48.15 63.60
C SER A 142 6.27 -47.86 62.39
N ALA A 143 7.25 -48.71 62.09
CA ALA A 143 8.25 -48.45 61.04
C ALA A 143 7.67 -48.29 59.63
N VAL A 144 6.69 -49.13 59.24
CA VAL A 144 6.06 -49.07 57.90
C VAL A 144 5.18 -47.83 57.78
N ARG A 145 4.44 -47.49 58.84
CA ARG A 145 3.65 -46.26 58.92
C ARG A 145 4.54 -45.03 58.83
N ASP A 146 5.65 -45.02 59.56
CA ASP A 146 6.57 -43.89 59.60
C ASP A 146 7.27 -43.71 58.23
N GLN A 147 7.62 -44.82 57.55
CA GLN A 147 8.11 -44.79 56.17
C GLN A 147 7.07 -44.24 55.18
N ALA A 148 5.81 -44.70 55.29
CA ALA A 148 4.72 -44.19 54.45
C ALA A 148 4.48 -42.69 54.69
N MET A 149 4.51 -42.25 55.95
CA MET A 149 4.34 -40.85 56.32
C MET A 149 5.50 -39.99 55.80
N GLN A 150 6.74 -40.48 55.86
CA GLN A 150 7.90 -39.81 55.25
C GLN A 150 7.77 -39.68 53.73
N MET A 151 7.28 -40.71 53.03
CA MET A 151 7.07 -40.64 51.59
C MET A 151 5.99 -39.60 51.22
N VAL A 152 4.90 -39.55 51.99
CA VAL A 152 3.84 -38.54 51.82
C VAL A 152 4.38 -37.14 52.08
N GLN A 153 5.15 -36.94 53.16
CA GLN A 153 5.78 -35.67 53.46
C GLN A 153 6.69 -35.21 52.32
N LYS A 154 7.51 -36.12 51.78
CA LYS A 154 8.38 -35.85 50.62
C LYS A 154 7.58 -35.47 49.38
N ALA A 155 6.50 -36.18 49.09
CA ALA A 155 5.63 -35.88 47.94
C ALA A 155 5.01 -34.49 48.05
N PHE A 156 4.50 -34.11 49.23
CA PHE A 156 3.98 -32.76 49.47
C PHE A 156 5.06 -31.68 49.38
N THR A 157 6.28 -31.93 49.89
CA THR A 157 7.37 -30.96 49.74
C THR A 157 7.78 -30.75 48.29
N LEU A 158 7.75 -31.81 47.46
CA LEU A 158 8.03 -31.69 46.02
C LEU A 158 6.90 -30.91 45.32
N LEU A 159 5.65 -31.20 45.64
CA LEU A 159 4.51 -30.46 45.10
C LEU A 159 4.59 -28.97 45.45
N ASP A 160 4.89 -28.62 46.71
CA ASP A 160 5.07 -27.23 47.13
C ASP A 160 6.20 -26.53 46.36
N GLN A 161 7.31 -27.23 46.10
CA GLN A 161 8.41 -26.70 45.29
C GLN A 161 7.99 -26.44 43.85
N GLU A 162 7.26 -27.37 43.23
CA GLU A 162 6.75 -27.21 41.86
C GLU A 162 5.70 -26.09 41.76
N PHE A 163 4.80 -25.97 42.75
CA PHE A 163 3.83 -24.86 42.80
C PHE A 163 4.54 -23.51 42.92
N GLN A 164 5.52 -23.39 43.80
CA GLN A 164 6.32 -22.16 43.91
C GLN A 164 7.06 -21.83 42.61
N LYS A 165 7.57 -22.84 41.90
CA LYS A 165 8.21 -22.65 40.60
C LYS A 165 7.20 -22.12 39.57
N LEU A 166 6.03 -22.72 39.50
CA LEU A 166 4.96 -22.31 38.60
C LEU A 166 4.46 -20.89 38.91
N ASP A 167 4.38 -20.50 40.18
CA ASP A 167 4.03 -19.14 40.57
C ASP A 167 5.08 -18.10 40.13
N ARG A 168 6.37 -18.45 40.21
CA ARG A 168 7.45 -17.59 39.68
C ARG A 168 7.35 -17.43 38.18
N GLU A 169 7.25 -18.53 37.44
CA GLU A 169 7.11 -18.51 35.97
C GLU A 169 5.87 -17.74 35.52
N LYS A 170 4.74 -17.90 36.22
CA LYS A 170 3.51 -17.14 35.96
C LYS A 170 3.69 -15.65 36.21
N SER A 171 4.39 -15.27 37.28
CA SER A 171 4.71 -13.87 37.58
C SER A 171 5.60 -13.26 36.50
N GLU A 172 6.66 -13.95 36.09
CA GLU A 172 7.56 -13.53 35.01
C GLU A 172 6.82 -13.37 33.67
N LEU A 173 5.98 -14.34 33.31
CA LEU A 173 5.15 -14.27 32.10
C LEU A 173 4.19 -13.09 32.15
N SER A 174 3.57 -12.82 33.31
CA SER A 174 2.69 -11.67 33.48
C SER A 174 3.42 -10.34 33.32
N GLN A 175 4.66 -10.24 33.82
CA GLN A 175 5.50 -9.05 33.65
C GLN A 175 5.91 -8.86 32.18
N ALA A 176 6.33 -9.94 31.52
CA ALA A 176 6.69 -9.92 30.10
C ALA A 176 5.49 -9.52 29.21
N ALA A 177 4.29 -10.03 29.51
CA ALA A 177 3.06 -9.66 28.81
C ALA A 177 2.74 -8.16 28.97
N ALA A 178 2.89 -7.62 30.19
CA ALA A 178 2.70 -6.20 30.45
C ALA A 178 3.73 -5.31 29.71
N ALA A 179 4.99 -5.75 29.67
CA ALA A 179 6.05 -5.06 28.92
C ALA A 179 5.75 -5.04 27.41
N LEU A 180 5.37 -6.19 26.84
CA LEU A 180 5.00 -6.30 25.43
C LEU A 180 3.77 -5.44 25.10
N GLN A 181 2.77 -5.38 25.98
CA GLN A 181 1.61 -4.52 25.79
C GLN A 181 1.98 -3.03 25.77
N LYS A 182 2.92 -2.61 26.63
CA LYS A 182 3.44 -1.24 26.65
C LYS A 182 4.19 -0.91 25.36
N GLU A 183 5.05 -1.81 24.89
CA GLU A 183 5.80 -1.65 23.64
C GLU A 183 4.85 -1.58 22.44
N LYS A 184 3.84 -2.47 22.38
CA LYS A 184 2.80 -2.42 21.36
C LYS A 184 2.06 -1.08 21.35
N ALA A 185 1.65 -0.59 22.52
CA ALA A 185 0.98 0.71 22.63
C ALA A 185 1.87 1.87 22.16
N ALA A 186 3.18 1.82 22.47
CA ALA A 186 4.13 2.82 22.00
C ALA A 186 4.29 2.78 20.46
N HIS A 187 4.36 1.59 19.86
CA HIS A 187 4.38 1.44 18.40
C HIS A 187 3.10 1.95 17.74
N ASP A 188 1.93 1.64 18.31
CA ASP A 188 0.66 2.09 17.76
C ASP A 188 0.51 3.62 17.85
N ALA A 189 0.98 4.23 18.94
CA ALA A 189 1.03 5.69 19.08
C ALA A 189 1.98 6.33 18.05
N CYS A 190 3.18 5.77 17.86
CA CYS A 190 4.14 6.25 16.85
C CYS A 190 3.55 6.15 15.44
N ARG A 191 2.89 5.03 15.11
CA ARG A 191 2.21 4.84 13.83
C ARG A 191 1.10 5.86 13.60
N GLN A 192 0.30 6.16 14.63
CA GLN A 192 -0.75 7.19 14.56
C GLN A 192 -0.16 8.58 14.31
N GLN A 193 0.93 8.93 15.00
CA GLN A 193 1.62 10.20 14.77
C GLN A 193 2.12 10.32 13.32
N GLN A 194 2.74 9.27 12.78
CA GLN A 194 3.21 9.26 11.39
C GLN A 194 2.07 9.46 10.38
N LEU A 195 0.91 8.84 10.62
CA LEU A 195 -0.27 9.02 9.77
C LEU A 195 -0.81 10.45 9.84
N GLN A 196 -0.82 11.04 11.04
CA GLN A 196 -1.26 12.43 11.22
C GLN A 196 -0.30 13.41 10.51
N GLU A 197 1.01 13.26 10.67
CA GLU A 197 2.01 14.10 10.00
C GLU A 197 1.90 14.00 8.47
N LEU A 198 1.65 12.79 7.95
CA LEU A 198 1.41 12.57 6.53
C LEU A 198 0.15 13.30 6.04
N GLN A 199 -0.95 13.17 6.78
CA GLN A 199 -2.21 13.85 6.46
C GLN A 199 -2.02 15.37 6.45
N GLU A 200 -1.36 15.93 7.45
CA GLU A 200 -1.07 17.36 7.53
C GLU A 200 -0.16 17.84 6.39
N MET A 201 0.79 17.02 5.94
CA MET A 201 1.61 17.35 4.77
C MET A 201 0.79 17.35 3.47
N LEU A 202 -0.05 16.34 3.27
CA LEU A 202 -0.93 16.24 2.11
C LEU A 202 -1.90 17.42 2.04
N ASP A 203 -2.52 17.78 3.17
CA ASP A 203 -3.45 18.90 3.24
C ASP A 203 -2.76 20.25 2.99
N ARG A 204 -1.54 20.44 3.52
CA ARG A 204 -0.72 21.62 3.21
C ARG A 204 -0.41 21.72 1.72
N HIS A 205 0.06 20.63 1.11
CA HIS A 205 0.39 20.62 -0.32
C HIS A 205 -0.84 20.84 -1.19
N ARG A 206 -1.99 20.23 -0.83
CA ARG A 206 -3.26 20.46 -1.49
C ARG A 206 -3.67 21.93 -1.42
N PHE A 207 -3.65 22.53 -0.23
CA PHE A 207 -4.01 23.94 -0.05
C PHE A 207 -3.09 24.86 -0.85
N GLN A 208 -1.78 24.62 -0.81
CA GLN A 208 -0.80 25.40 -1.58
C GLN A 208 -1.05 25.31 -3.07
N ASN A 209 -1.34 24.12 -3.60
CA ASN A 209 -1.63 23.92 -5.02
C ASN A 209 -2.94 24.60 -5.43
N GLU A 210 -4.00 24.44 -4.64
CA GLU A 210 -5.29 25.11 -4.90
C GLU A 210 -5.12 26.64 -4.88
N ALA A 211 -4.36 27.18 -3.94
CA ALA A 211 -4.07 28.61 -3.85
C ALA A 211 -3.25 29.11 -5.05
N TRP A 212 -2.20 28.36 -5.44
CA TRP A 212 -1.37 28.69 -6.60
C TRP A 212 -2.17 28.68 -7.90
N LEU A 213 -3.00 27.66 -8.11
CA LEU A 213 -3.87 27.57 -9.29
C LEU A 213 -4.85 28.76 -9.35
N ARG A 214 -5.48 29.12 -8.22
CA ARG A 214 -6.37 30.29 -8.15
C ARG A 214 -5.63 31.60 -8.45
N ALA A 215 -4.44 31.79 -7.90
CA ALA A 215 -3.62 32.96 -8.18
C ALA A 215 -3.26 33.05 -9.65
N ARG A 216 -2.81 31.94 -10.25
CA ARG A 216 -2.43 31.89 -11.67
C ARG A 216 -3.61 32.10 -12.61
N ALA A 217 -4.79 31.56 -12.27
CA ALA A 217 -6.02 31.82 -13.01
C ALA A 217 -6.39 33.31 -12.95
N GLY A 218 -6.31 33.93 -11.77
CA GLY A 218 -6.57 35.36 -11.61
C GLY A 218 -5.61 36.26 -12.38
N GLU A 219 -4.35 35.88 -12.50
CA GLU A 219 -3.36 36.57 -13.34
C GLU A 219 -3.69 36.45 -14.83
N ASN A 220 -4.02 35.24 -15.30
CA ASN A 220 -4.42 35.05 -16.69
C ASN A 220 -5.70 35.81 -17.06
N ASP A 221 -6.66 35.90 -16.15
CA ASP A 221 -7.87 36.70 -16.33
C ASP A 221 -7.59 38.21 -16.40
N ARG A 222 -6.52 38.68 -15.76
CA ARG A 222 -6.07 40.08 -15.89
C ARG A 222 -5.42 40.30 -17.25
N GLU A 223 -4.48 39.44 -17.64
CA GLU A 223 -3.83 39.48 -18.96
C GLU A 223 -4.86 39.46 -20.10
N ARG A 224 -5.87 38.58 -20.02
CA ARG A 224 -6.96 38.49 -21.01
C ARG A 224 -7.79 39.77 -21.08
N ARG A 225 -8.08 40.40 -19.93
CA ARG A 225 -8.82 41.67 -19.90
C ARG A 225 -8.03 42.81 -20.51
N GLU A 226 -6.72 42.87 -20.26
CA GLU A 226 -5.83 43.86 -20.87
C GLU A 226 -5.72 43.65 -22.38
N LEU A 227 -5.57 42.40 -22.84
CA LEU A 227 -5.55 42.08 -24.26
C LEU A 227 -6.85 42.46 -24.97
N CYS A 228 -8.02 42.22 -24.34
CA CYS A 228 -9.29 42.65 -24.89
C CYS A 228 -9.36 44.19 -25.04
N ARG A 229 -8.92 44.93 -24.01
CA ARG A 229 -8.89 46.40 -24.06
C ARG A 229 -7.96 46.91 -25.17
N LEU A 230 -6.73 46.39 -25.25
CA LEU A 230 -5.77 46.77 -26.29
C LEU A 230 -6.32 46.45 -27.69
N ARG A 231 -7.04 45.35 -27.84
CA ARG A 231 -7.69 45.00 -29.11
C ARG A 231 -8.77 46.00 -29.50
N GLU A 232 -9.57 46.47 -28.55
CA GLU A 232 -10.57 47.52 -28.78
C GLU A 232 -9.91 48.84 -29.21
N GLU A 233 -8.83 49.25 -28.53
CA GLU A 233 -8.07 50.45 -28.90
C GLU A 233 -7.48 50.36 -30.31
N VAL A 234 -6.90 49.21 -30.67
CA VAL A 234 -6.37 48.97 -32.03
C VAL A 234 -7.46 49.03 -33.08
N LEU A 235 -8.66 48.49 -32.80
CA LEU A 235 -9.78 48.55 -33.73
C LEU A 235 -10.27 49.99 -33.95
N GLN A 236 -10.35 50.80 -32.88
CA GLN A 236 -10.71 52.21 -32.98
C GLN A 236 -9.70 53.01 -33.79
N GLU A 237 -8.40 52.76 -33.58
CA GLU A 237 -7.34 53.40 -34.38
C GLU A 237 -7.39 52.97 -35.85
N GLN A 238 -7.68 51.70 -36.13
CA GLN A 238 -7.86 51.21 -37.50
C GLN A 238 -9.04 51.89 -38.20
N GLU A 239 -10.17 52.07 -37.49
CA GLU A 239 -11.33 52.80 -38.00
C GLU A 239 -10.97 54.26 -38.30
N ARG A 240 -10.33 54.96 -37.35
CA ARG A 240 -9.87 56.34 -37.53
C ARG A 240 -8.94 56.51 -38.74
N LEU A 241 -7.94 55.64 -38.89
CA LEU A 241 -7.03 55.65 -40.02
C LEU A 241 -7.76 55.42 -41.35
N THR A 242 -8.78 54.54 -41.34
CA THR A 242 -9.60 54.28 -42.53
C THR A 242 -10.43 55.50 -42.93
N GLU A 243 -11.00 56.21 -41.95
CA GLU A 243 -11.71 57.48 -42.18
C GLU A 243 -10.78 58.58 -42.73
N GLU A 244 -9.58 58.71 -42.17
CA GLU A 244 -8.56 59.65 -42.65
C GLU A 244 -8.13 59.33 -44.09
N GLN A 245 -7.88 58.05 -44.39
CA GLN A 245 -7.53 57.60 -45.74
C GLN A 245 -8.66 57.93 -46.74
N ASN A 246 -9.92 57.68 -46.37
CA ASN A 246 -11.08 58.04 -47.19
C ASN A 246 -11.20 59.57 -47.40
N SER A 247 -10.91 60.36 -46.36
CA SER A 247 -10.90 61.83 -46.44
C SER A 247 -9.82 62.35 -47.38
N ILE A 248 -8.60 61.82 -47.28
CA ILE A 248 -7.47 62.15 -48.16
C ILE A 248 -7.79 61.75 -49.61
N GLN A 249 -8.37 60.57 -49.82
CA GLN A 249 -8.77 60.09 -51.14
C GLN A 249 -9.77 61.05 -51.80
N LYS A 250 -10.82 61.47 -51.08
CA LYS A 250 -11.79 62.46 -51.59
C LYS A 250 -11.13 63.79 -51.95
N ARG A 251 -10.19 64.28 -51.13
CA ARG A 251 -9.44 65.52 -51.43
C ARG A 251 -8.56 65.38 -52.67
N SER A 252 -7.90 64.23 -52.83
CA SER A 252 -7.08 63.90 -54.01
C SER A 252 -7.93 63.87 -55.29
N GLU A 253 -9.09 63.20 -55.25
CA GLU A 253 -10.05 63.15 -56.37
C GLU A 253 -10.57 64.54 -56.74
N HIS A 254 -10.87 65.38 -55.74
CA HIS A 254 -11.31 66.75 -55.96
C HIS A 254 -10.21 67.60 -56.64
N LEU A 255 -8.97 67.51 -56.17
CA LEU A 255 -7.82 68.17 -56.80
C LEU A 255 -7.61 67.71 -58.24
N LEU A 256 -7.70 66.41 -58.50
CA LEU A 256 -7.64 65.85 -59.86
C LEU A 256 -8.73 66.43 -60.76
N SER A 257 -9.97 66.53 -60.26
CA SER A 257 -11.08 67.15 -60.98
C SER A 257 -10.80 68.62 -61.32
N ILE A 258 -10.26 69.40 -60.39
CA ILE A 258 -9.87 70.80 -60.63
C ILE A 258 -8.77 70.86 -61.71
N MET A 259 -7.72 70.05 -61.59
CA MET A 259 -6.63 70.02 -62.57
C MET A 259 -7.09 69.65 -63.97
N GLN A 260 -8.08 68.76 -64.11
CA GLN A 260 -8.70 68.43 -65.39
C GLN A 260 -9.45 69.61 -66.01
N GLN A 261 -10.17 70.40 -65.22
CA GLN A 261 -10.87 71.59 -65.69
C GLN A 261 -9.90 72.64 -66.24
N PHE A 262 -8.75 72.84 -65.59
CA PHE A 262 -7.73 73.78 -66.07
C PHE A 262 -6.93 73.30 -67.29
N LYS A 263 -6.87 71.98 -67.56
CA LYS A 263 -6.22 71.44 -68.78
C LYS A 263 -7.06 71.60 -70.05
N GLY A 264 -8.34 71.97 -69.93
CA GLY A 264 -9.27 72.15 -71.05
C GLY A 264 -9.52 73.61 -71.45
N MET A 265 -8.89 74.57 -70.77
CA MET A 265 -8.81 75.99 -71.16
C MET A 265 -7.50 76.25 -71.90
#